data_AF-A0AB36ZW00-F1
#
_entry.id   AF-A0AB36ZW00-F1
#
_cell.length_a   1.000
_cell.length_b   1.000
_cell.length_c   1.000
_cell.angle_alpha   90.00
_cell.angle_beta   90.00
_cell.angle_gamma   90.00
#
_symmetry.space_group_name_H-M   'P 1'
#
loop_
_entity.id
_entity.type
_entity.pdbx_description
1 polymer ?
#
loop_
_entity_poly.entity_id
_entity_poly.type
_entity_poly.pdbx_seq_one_letter_code
_entity_poly.pdbx_strand_id
1 'polypeptide(L)'
;MFTQKKKAYYSKILGFKSLEDFETFSKRYLKYLEKNTLTKNRVMSGFFILVEIQKEAMKNKSLINFDNIKNQHIKKYADIILELRKNNLGSMAITKYLYENHRVTVSRGTIEKFYKQNGL
;
A
#
# COMPACT_ATOMS: atom_id res chain seq x y z
N MET A 1 5.43 -18.76 -17.72
CA MET A 1 5.90 -18.14 -16.45
C MET A 1 5.79 -16.63 -16.58
N PHE A 2 5.31 -15.91 -15.55
CA PHE A 2 5.14 -14.46 -15.63
C PHE A 2 6.50 -13.75 -15.83
N THR A 3 6.53 -12.69 -16.65
CA THR A 3 7.71 -11.82 -16.77
C THR A 3 7.95 -11.08 -15.45
N GLN A 4 9.18 -10.64 -15.21
CA GLN A 4 9.54 -9.94 -13.96
C GLN A 4 8.70 -8.68 -13.72
N LYS A 5 8.39 -7.92 -14.79
CA LYS A 5 7.44 -6.79 -14.75
C LYS A 5 6.03 -7.22 -14.34
N LYS A 6 5.51 -8.32 -14.89
CA LYS A 6 4.17 -8.84 -14.55
C LYS A 6 4.13 -9.37 -13.10
N LYS A 7 5.19 -10.03 -12.62
CA LYS A 7 5.32 -10.47 -11.23
C LYS A 7 5.24 -9.27 -10.28
N ALA A 8 5.99 -8.20 -10.54
CA ALA A 8 5.94 -6.98 -9.74
C ALA A 8 4.56 -6.33 -9.72
N TYR A 9 3.91 -6.25 -10.88
CA TYR A 9 2.56 -5.71 -11.01
C TYR A 9 1.54 -6.51 -10.18
N TYR A 10 1.48 -7.83 -10.35
CA TYR A 10 0.51 -8.67 -9.64
C TYR A 10 0.83 -8.82 -8.14
N SER A 11 2.11 -8.90 -7.77
CA SER A 11 2.53 -8.88 -6.37
C SER A 11 2.03 -7.62 -5.66
N LYS A 12 2.09 -6.46 -6.32
CA LYS A 12 1.60 -5.19 -5.76
C LYS A 12 0.08 -5.16 -5.63
N ILE A 13 -0.65 -5.65 -6.63
CA ILE A 13 -2.13 -5.64 -6.63
C ILE A 13 -2.70 -6.59 -5.59
N LEU A 14 -2.10 -7.77 -5.47
CA LEU A 14 -2.54 -8.81 -4.54
C LEU A 14 -1.94 -8.63 -3.13
N GLY A 15 -1.03 -7.67 -2.95
CA GLY A 15 -0.52 -7.31 -1.62
C GLY A 15 0.48 -8.29 -1.02
N PHE A 16 1.21 -9.02 -1.86
CA PHE A 16 2.33 -9.84 -1.40
C PHE A 16 3.50 -8.96 -0.93
N LYS A 17 4.14 -9.36 0.18
CA LYS A 17 5.26 -8.62 0.80
C LYS A 17 6.51 -8.65 -0.07
N SER A 18 6.76 -9.77 -0.74
CA SER A 18 7.88 -9.94 -1.67
C SER A 18 7.44 -10.57 -2.99
N LEU A 19 8.25 -10.34 -4.03
CA LEU A 19 8.11 -11.01 -5.33
C LEU A 19 8.25 -12.53 -5.21
N GLU A 20 9.07 -12.99 -4.25
CA GLU A 20 9.36 -14.39 -3.98
C GLU A 20 8.16 -15.09 -3.34
N ASP A 21 7.45 -14.41 -2.44
CA ASP A 21 6.19 -14.88 -1.87
C ASP A 21 5.13 -15.07 -2.96
N PHE A 22 4.99 -14.07 -3.85
CA PHE A 22 4.09 -14.15 -4.98
C PHE A 22 4.43 -15.33 -5.91
N GLU A 23 5.71 -15.54 -6.19
CA GLU A 23 6.17 -16.62 -7.06
C GLU A 23 5.93 -18.01 -6.43
N THR A 24 6.21 -18.15 -5.13
CA THR A 24 5.96 -19.39 -4.38
C THR A 24 4.48 -19.71 -4.33
N PHE A 25 3.63 -18.72 -4.04
CA PHE A 25 2.18 -18.86 -4.09
C PHE A 25 1.71 -19.28 -5.49
N SER A 26 2.18 -18.59 -6.53
CA SER A 26 1.78 -18.86 -7.91
C SER A 26 2.09 -20.30 -8.33
N LYS A 27 3.29 -20.80 -7.99
CA LYS A 27 3.71 -22.19 -8.28
C LYS A 27 2.87 -23.22 -7.51
N ARG A 28 2.60 -22.97 -6.22
CA ARG A 28 1.76 -23.85 -5.39
C ARG A 28 0.32 -23.90 -5.91
N TYR A 29 -0.21 -22.74 -6.29
CA TYR A 29 -1.55 -22.61 -6.82
C TYR A 29 -1.71 -23.30 -8.18
N LEU A 30 -0.73 -23.15 -9.07
CA LEU A 30 -0.70 -23.86 -10.35
C LEU A 30 -0.71 -25.39 -10.14
N LYS A 31 0.15 -25.90 -9.26
CA LYS A 31 0.22 -27.33 -8.92
C LYS A 31 -1.07 -27.84 -8.27
N TYR A 32 -1.76 -27.01 -7.49
CA TYR A 32 -3.07 -27.32 -6.92
C TYR A 32 -4.17 -27.40 -7.99
N LEU A 33 -4.11 -26.52 -9.00
CA LEU A 33 -5.01 -26.55 -10.14
C LEU A 33 -4.77 -27.79 -11.01
N GLU A 34 -3.53 -28.14 -11.29
CA GLU A 34 -3.12 -29.30 -12.11
C GLU A 34 -3.56 -30.66 -11.54
N LYS A 35 -3.74 -30.76 -10.21
CA LYS A 35 -4.11 -32.03 -9.55
C LYS A 35 -5.50 -32.55 -9.89
N ASN A 36 -6.45 -31.71 -10.32
CA ASN A 36 -7.78 -32.18 -10.73
C ASN A 36 -8.30 -31.35 -11.90
N THR A 37 -9.38 -31.80 -12.52
CA THR A 37 -10.06 -31.07 -13.59
C THR A 37 -10.44 -29.64 -13.16
N LEU A 38 -10.18 -28.70 -14.07
CA LEU A 38 -10.37 -27.28 -13.87
C LEU A 38 -11.84 -26.93 -14.14
N THR A 39 -12.69 -27.09 -13.12
CA THR A 39 -14.12 -26.79 -13.21
C THR A 39 -14.40 -25.30 -12.95
N LYS A 40 -15.54 -24.79 -13.45
CA LYS A 40 -15.98 -23.40 -13.22
C LYS A 40 -15.97 -23.03 -11.73
N ASN A 41 -16.40 -23.94 -10.86
CA ASN A 41 -16.43 -23.72 -9.41
C ASN A 41 -15.02 -23.55 -8.82
N ARG A 42 -14.03 -24.32 -9.27
CA ARG A 42 -12.64 -24.19 -8.80
C ARG A 42 -11.99 -22.88 -9.24
N VAL A 43 -12.29 -22.41 -10.45
CA VAL A 43 -11.86 -21.08 -10.93
C VAL A 43 -12.46 -19.99 -10.04
N MET A 44 -13.76 -20.09 -9.71
CA MET A 44 -14.40 -19.12 -8.82
C MET A 44 -13.84 -19.16 -7.40
N SER A 45 -13.58 -20.33 -6.82
CA SER A 45 -12.91 -20.42 -5.51
C SER A 45 -11.53 -19.77 -5.52
N GLY A 46 -10.77 -19.95 -6.60
CA GLY A 46 -9.51 -19.25 -6.83
C GLY A 46 -9.62 -17.75 -6.83
N PHE A 47 -10.58 -17.23 -7.59
CA PHE A 47 -10.87 -15.81 -7.67
C PHE A 47 -11.27 -15.22 -6.30
N PHE A 48 -12.14 -15.92 -5.55
CA PHE A 48 -12.53 -15.49 -4.20
C PHE A 48 -11.36 -15.43 -3.23
N ILE A 49 -10.46 -16.42 -3.25
CA ILE A 49 -9.25 -16.41 -2.42
C ILE A 49 -8.38 -15.20 -2.76
N LEU A 50 -8.18 -14.88 -4.03
CA LEU A 50 -7.41 -13.71 -4.45
C LEU A 50 -8.05 -12.39 -4.00
N VAL A 51 -9.39 -12.28 -4.07
CA VAL A 51 -10.14 -11.13 -3.59
C VAL A 51 -10.01 -10.95 -2.08
N GLU A 52 -10.10 -12.04 -1.31
CA GLU A 52 -9.94 -11.97 0.15
C GLU A 52 -8.51 -11.59 0.55
N ILE A 53 -7.49 -12.18 -0.10
CA ILE A 53 -6.08 -11.78 0.09
C ILE A 53 -5.90 -10.29 -0.20
N GLN A 54 -6.49 -9.79 -1.28
CA GLN A 54 -6.44 -8.37 -1.62
C GLN A 54 -7.12 -7.49 -0.57
N LYS A 55 -8.30 -7.88 -0.06
CA LYS A 55 -9.01 -7.15 0.99
C LYS A 55 -8.18 -7.10 2.28
N GLU A 56 -7.62 -8.22 2.71
CA GLU A 56 -6.75 -8.29 3.89
C GLU A 56 -5.49 -7.42 3.74
N ALA A 57 -4.85 -7.45 2.57
CA ALA A 57 -3.70 -6.60 2.30
C ALA A 57 -4.04 -5.10 2.31
N MET A 58 -5.23 -4.74 1.81
CA MET A 58 -5.71 -3.36 1.80
C MET A 58 -6.15 -2.87 3.18
N LYS A 59 -6.67 -3.74 4.06
CA LYS A 59 -6.95 -3.39 5.47
C LYS A 59 -5.70 -2.93 6.21
N ASN A 60 -4.53 -3.48 5.87
CA ASN A 60 -3.25 -3.15 6.50
C ASN A 60 -2.57 -1.88 5.92
N LYS A 61 -2.97 -1.42 4.73
CA LYS A 61 -2.62 -0.08 4.26
C LYS A 61 -3.57 0.91 4.93
N SER A 62 -3.09 1.63 5.94
CA SER A 62 -3.82 2.74 6.55
C SER A 62 -4.48 3.59 5.47
N LEU A 63 -5.79 3.82 5.61
CA LEU A 63 -6.73 4.54 4.72
C LEU A 63 -6.32 6.00 4.45
N ILE A 64 -5.12 6.21 3.93
CA ILE A 64 -4.59 7.52 3.64
C ILE A 64 -4.76 7.71 2.16
N ASN A 65 -5.62 8.65 1.81
CA ASN A 65 -5.97 8.95 0.44
C ASN A 65 -4.86 9.79 -0.19
N PHE A 66 -3.79 9.12 -0.63
CA PHE A 66 -2.66 9.75 -1.31
C PHE A 66 -3.03 10.36 -2.67
N ASP A 67 -4.14 9.92 -3.27
CA ASP A 67 -4.61 10.40 -4.57
C ASP A 67 -5.20 11.81 -4.49
N ASN A 68 -5.83 12.16 -3.36
CA ASN A 68 -6.40 13.49 -3.14
C ASN A 68 -5.41 14.56 -2.62
N ILE A 69 -4.13 14.20 -2.40
CA ILE A 69 -3.11 15.14 -1.92
C ILE A 69 -2.59 15.99 -3.09
N LYS A 70 -3.06 17.24 -3.17
CA LYS A 70 -2.61 18.22 -4.19
C LYS A 70 -1.18 18.72 -3.99
N ASN A 71 -0.72 18.82 -2.73
CA ASN A 71 0.61 19.35 -2.44
C ASN A 71 1.70 18.28 -2.69
N GLN A 72 2.61 18.54 -3.61
CA GLN A 72 3.65 17.59 -4.02
C GLN A 72 4.62 17.22 -2.87
N HIS A 73 4.94 18.17 -1.99
CA HIS A 73 5.79 17.90 -0.82
C HIS A 73 5.09 17.01 0.20
N ILE A 74 3.82 17.28 0.51
CA ILE A 74 3.03 16.38 1.36
C ILE A 74 2.95 15.00 0.73
N LYS A 75 2.67 14.91 -0.57
CA LYS A 75 2.55 13.61 -1.26
C LYS A 75 3.86 12.82 -1.21
N LYS A 76 5.00 13.49 -1.39
CA LYS A 76 6.33 12.86 -1.35
C LYS A 76 6.71 12.39 0.06
N TYR A 77 6.38 13.16 1.10
CA TYR A 77 6.79 12.89 2.48
C TYR A 77 5.65 12.42 3.38
N ALA A 78 4.54 11.98 2.81
CA ALA A 78 3.35 11.60 3.57
C ALA A 78 3.66 10.48 4.56
N ASP A 79 4.39 9.45 4.17
CA ASP A 79 4.78 8.34 5.06
C ASP A 79 5.55 8.85 6.30
N ILE A 80 6.50 9.77 6.10
CA ILE A 80 7.27 10.40 7.19
C ILE A 80 6.36 11.24 8.09
N ILE A 81 5.48 12.07 7.50
CA ILE A 81 4.54 12.91 8.25
C ILE A 81 3.64 12.06 9.15
N LEU A 82 3.23 10.89 8.67
CA LEU A 82 2.37 9.97 9.40
C LEU A 82 3.10 9.25 10.52
N GLU A 83 4.34 8.83 10.29
CA GLU A 83 5.19 8.25 11.32
C GLU A 83 5.43 9.25 12.46
N LEU A 84 5.79 10.49 12.12
CA LEU A 84 5.98 11.56 13.11
C LEU A 84 4.68 11.84 13.88
N ARG A 85 3.52 11.82 13.21
CA ARG A 85 2.20 11.98 13.85
C ARG A 85 1.89 10.82 14.80
N LYS A 86 2.20 9.57 14.44
CA LYS A 86 2.06 8.40 15.33
C LYS A 86 2.94 8.52 16.57
N ASN A 87 4.10 9.18 16.44
CA ASN A 87 4.99 9.52 17.55
C ASN A 87 4.54 10.78 18.34
N ASN A 88 3.26 11.19 18.21
CA ASN A 88 2.66 12.35 18.87
C ASN A 88 3.30 13.71 18.58
N LEU A 89 4.04 13.86 17.47
CA LEU A 89 4.56 15.16 17.07
C LEU A 89 3.45 16.05 16.50
N GLY A 90 3.40 17.30 16.97
CA GLY A 90 2.49 18.32 16.47
C GLY A 90 2.86 18.81 15.07
N SER A 91 1.89 19.43 14.38
CA SER A 91 2.05 19.97 13.02
C SER A 91 3.23 20.94 12.89
N MET A 92 3.48 21.75 13.92
CA MET A 92 4.60 22.69 13.96
C MET A 92 5.97 22.00 14.05
N ALA A 93 6.08 20.95 14.88
CA ALA A 93 7.29 20.16 15.02
C ALA A 93 7.60 19.41 13.72
N ILE A 94 6.57 18.91 13.03
CA ILE A 94 6.71 18.21 11.75
C ILE A 94 7.14 19.17 10.63
N THR A 95 6.58 20.39 10.58
CA THR A 95 7.05 21.43 9.66
C THR A 95 8.55 21.72 9.87
N LYS A 96 8.98 21.87 11.13
CA LYS A 96 10.38 22.10 11.47
C LYS A 96 11.26 20.91 11.05
N TYR A 97 10.83 19.68 11.34
CA TYR A 97 11.53 18.47 10.96
C TYR A 97 11.74 18.36 9.44
N LEU A 98 10.71 18.64 8.64
CA LEU A 98 10.78 18.61 7.18
C LEU A 98 11.75 19.66 6.63
N TYR A 99 11.84 20.83 7.27
CA TYR A 99 12.80 21.86 6.91
C TYR A 99 14.23 21.44 7.26
N GLU A 100 14.46 20.98 8.48
CA GLU A 100 15.82 20.64 8.96
C GLU A 100 16.42 19.43 8.24
N ASN A 101 15.63 18.38 8.02
CA ASN A 101 16.13 17.12 7.48
C ASN A 101 16.01 17.01 5.95
N HIS A 102 15.07 17.73 5.35
CA HIS A 102 14.79 17.61 3.92
C HIS A 102 14.83 18.95 3.17
N ARG A 103 15.04 20.08 3.87
CA ARG A 103 15.00 21.45 3.31
C ARG A 103 13.67 21.77 2.61
N VAL A 104 12.57 21.23 3.14
CA VAL A 104 11.23 21.38 2.57
C VAL A 104 10.41 22.31 3.45
N THR A 105 9.98 23.42 2.86
CA THR A 105 9.08 24.38 3.52
C THR A 105 7.63 24.01 3.28
N VAL A 106 6.92 23.61 4.34
CA VAL A 106 5.48 23.31 4.29
C VAL A 106 4.79 24.04 5.42
N SER A 107 3.74 24.80 5.13
CA SER A 107 3.02 25.52 6.18
C SER A 107 2.35 24.55 7.16
N ARG A 108 2.27 24.97 8.43
CA ARG A 108 1.53 24.23 9.48
C ARG A 108 0.09 23.89 9.03
N GLY A 109 -0.61 24.85 8.42
CA GLY A 109 -1.97 24.66 7.94
C GLY A 109 -2.10 23.64 6.82
N THR A 110 -1.05 23.45 6.01
CA THR A 110 -1.01 22.39 4.99
C THR A 110 -0.95 21.00 5.63
N ILE A 111 -0.16 20.84 6.69
CA ILE A 111 -0.07 19.60 7.46
C ILE A 111 -1.39 19.29 8.16
N GLU A 112 -2.03 20.31 8.75
CA GLU A 112 -3.34 20.13 9.41
C GLU A 112 -4.47 19.79 8.42
N LYS A 113 -4.45 20.38 7.22
CA LYS A 113 -5.38 19.99 6.14
C LYS A 113 -5.19 18.53 5.75
N PHE A 114 -3.95 18.07 5.65
CA PHE A 114 -3.65 16.65 5.39
C PHE A 114 -4.21 15.73 6.48
N TYR A 115 -4.12 16.11 7.75
CA TYR A 115 -4.73 15.32 8.84
C TYR A 115 -6.25 15.26 8.74
N LYS A 116 -6.91 16.42 8.56
CA LYS A 116 -8.38 16.49 8.43
C LYS A 116 -8.89 15.65 7.26
N GLN A 117 -8.18 15.65 6.14
CA GLN A 117 -8.55 14.86 4.95
C GLN A 117 -8.42 13.35 5.16
N ASN A 118 -7.62 12.92 6.13
CA ASN A 118 -7.35 11.50 6.42
C ASN A 118 -7.90 11.04 7.78
N GLY A 119 -8.72 11.87 8.44
CA GLY A 119 -9.34 11.54 9.73
C GLY A 119 -8.34 11.36 10.88
N LEU A 120 -7.24 12.11 10.86
CA LEU A 120 -6.14 12.05 11.85
C LEU A 120 -6.12 13.22 12.84
#